data_AF-A0A9E5KHL0-F1
#
_entry.id   AF-A0A9E5KHL0-F1
#
_cell.length_a   1.000
_cell.length_b   1.000
_cell.length_c   1.000
_cell.angle_alpha   90.00
_cell.angle_beta   90.00
_cell.angle_gamma   90.00
#
_symmetry.space_group_name_H-M   'P 1'
#
loop_
_entity.id
_entity.type
_entity.pdbx_description
1 polymer ?
#
loop_
_entity_poly.entity_id
_entity_poly.type
_entity_poly.pdbx_seq_one_letter_code
_entity_poly.pdbx_strand_id
1 'polypeptide(L)'
;PRRDPNIVCVVEQPRDQAVVERSGSFRGLYHILHGRLSPLDGIGADRLTIDLLLERARSGVIREVIMATNPTLEGDGTALYISGLLTPMGLNVTRLARGLPTGSVLEFANSQMLSDALEGRGSF
;
A
#
# COMPACT_ATOMS: atom_id res chain seq x y z
N PRO A 1 -2.33 -4.72 -23.59
CA PRO A 1 -3.38 -4.56 -22.56
C PRO A 1 -3.35 -3.13 -21.99
N ARG A 2 -4.50 -2.43 -21.94
CA ARG A 2 -4.57 -1.04 -21.45
C ARG A 2 -4.64 -1.05 -19.91
N ARG A 3 -3.75 -0.29 -19.25
CA ARG A 3 -3.80 -0.08 -17.79
C ARG A 3 -4.99 0.81 -17.41
N ASP A 4 -5.53 0.63 -16.21
CA ASP A 4 -6.58 1.48 -15.64
C ASP A 4 -5.96 2.69 -14.92
N PRO A 5 -6.16 3.93 -15.42
CA PRO A 5 -5.63 5.12 -14.77
C PRO A 5 -6.39 5.51 -13.48
N ASN A 6 -7.57 4.92 -13.22
CA ASN A 6 -8.36 5.25 -12.03
C ASN A 6 -7.84 4.59 -10.75
N ILE A 7 -6.92 3.63 -10.85
CA ILE A 7 -6.41 2.85 -9.73
C ILE A 7 -4.90 3.04 -9.64
N VAL A 8 -4.41 3.48 -8.47
CA VAL A 8 -2.98 3.65 -8.21
C VAL A 8 -2.54 2.75 -7.06
N CYS A 9 -1.54 1.92 -7.29
CA CYS A 9 -0.85 1.14 -6.26
C CYS A 9 0.38 1.90 -5.78
N VAL A 10 0.41 2.25 -4.50
CA VAL A 10 1.50 2.99 -3.85
C VAL A 10 2.45 2.01 -3.19
N VAL A 11 3.71 2.00 -3.61
CA VAL A 11 4.77 1.13 -3.08
C VAL A 11 5.93 1.94 -2.53
N GLU A 12 6.74 1.35 -1.66
CA GLU A 12 7.91 2.04 -1.09
C GLU A 12 9.02 2.22 -2.13
N GLN A 13 9.36 1.17 -2.88
CA GLN A 13 10.53 1.15 -3.75
C GLN A 13 10.27 0.49 -5.13
N PRO A 14 11.11 0.73 -6.14
CA PRO A 14 10.94 0.14 -7.48
C PRO A 14 10.89 -1.39 -7.49
N ARG A 15 11.62 -2.03 -6.57
CA ARG A 15 11.61 -3.49 -6.43
C ARG A 15 10.24 -4.03 -5.99
N ASP A 16 9.51 -3.29 -5.19
CA ASP A 16 8.18 -3.68 -4.69
C ASP A 16 7.18 -3.61 -5.85
N GLN A 17 7.28 -2.57 -6.70
CA GLN A 17 6.53 -2.49 -7.96
C GLN A 17 6.79 -3.71 -8.85
N ALA A 18 8.05 -4.13 -8.99
CA ALA A 18 8.40 -5.31 -9.78
C ALA A 18 7.82 -6.61 -9.19
N VAL A 19 7.71 -6.73 -7.86
CA VAL A 19 7.03 -7.86 -7.21
C VAL A 19 5.54 -7.87 -7.56
N VAL A 20 4.85 -6.73 -7.44
CA VAL A 20 3.42 -6.62 -7.77
C VAL A 20 3.17 -6.90 -9.25
N GLU A 21 4.01 -6.37 -10.14
CA GLU A 21 3.87 -6.56 -11.58
C GLU A 21 4.04 -8.04 -11.99
N ARG A 22 4.96 -8.75 -11.36
CA ARG A 22 5.20 -10.18 -11.61
C ARG A 22 3.98 -11.06 -11.30
N SER A 23 3.06 -10.60 -10.44
CA SER A 23 1.81 -11.33 -10.19
C SER A 23 0.90 -11.40 -11.42
N GLY A 24 1.04 -10.46 -12.37
CA GLY A 24 0.15 -10.32 -13.54
C GLY A 24 -1.29 -9.92 -13.21
N SER A 25 -1.63 -9.78 -11.93
CA SER A 25 -2.99 -9.56 -11.44
C SER A 25 -3.35 -8.07 -11.35
N PHE A 26 -2.37 -7.19 -11.18
CA PHE A 26 -2.61 -5.76 -11.07
C PHE A 26 -2.56 -5.07 -12.44
N ARG A 27 -3.58 -4.28 -12.75
CA ARG A 27 -3.71 -3.55 -14.04
C ARG A 27 -3.79 -2.03 -13.89
N GLY A 28 -3.59 -1.50 -12.69
CA GLY A 28 -3.56 -0.05 -12.47
C GLY A 28 -2.20 0.59 -12.76
N LEU A 29 -2.03 1.82 -12.31
CA LEU A 29 -0.77 2.55 -12.33
C LEU A 29 -0.04 2.41 -10.99
N TYR A 30 1.25 2.73 -10.98
CA TYR A 30 2.04 2.75 -9.73
C TYR A 30 2.39 4.19 -9.33
N HIS A 31 2.65 4.34 -8.04
CA HIS A 31 3.38 5.45 -7.46
C HIS A 31 4.44 4.89 -6.52
N ILE A 32 5.70 5.28 -6.70
CA ILE A 32 6.82 4.79 -5.90
C ILE A 32 7.22 5.91 -4.94
N LEU A 33 7.12 5.69 -3.64
CA LEU A 33 7.39 6.68 -2.60
C LEU A 33 8.88 7.03 -2.44
N HIS A 34 9.76 6.16 -2.95
CA HIS A 34 11.21 6.19 -2.75
C HIS A 34 11.65 6.01 -1.29
N GLY A 35 10.84 5.30 -0.50
CA GLY A 35 11.10 5.02 0.90
C GLY A 35 9.82 4.92 1.71
N ARG A 36 9.96 5.19 3.00
CA ARG A 36 8.89 5.24 4.00
C ARG A 36 9.26 6.22 5.10
N LEU A 37 8.27 6.67 5.85
CA LEU A 37 8.51 7.50 7.04
C LEU A 37 9.32 6.69 8.05
N SER A 38 10.44 7.25 8.49
CA SER A 38 11.28 6.65 9.53
C SER A 38 11.82 7.76 10.43
N PRO A 39 11.12 8.08 11.53
CA PRO A 39 11.56 9.10 12.47
C PRO A 39 12.94 8.80 13.06
N LEU A 40 13.25 7.52 13.29
CA LEU A 40 14.54 7.07 13.81
C LEU A 40 15.69 7.33 12.83
N ASP A 41 15.43 7.22 11.52
CA ASP A 41 16.40 7.53 10.46
C ASP A 41 16.31 9.00 9.99
N GLY A 42 15.46 9.83 10.62
CA GLY A 42 15.24 11.21 10.21
C GLY A 42 14.60 11.37 8.82
N ILE A 43 13.84 10.36 8.36
CA ILE A 43 13.13 10.39 7.08
C ILE A 43 11.69 10.88 7.31
N GLY A 44 11.46 12.16 6.97
CA GLY A 44 10.14 12.79 6.93
C GLY A 44 9.44 12.66 5.59
N ALA A 45 8.20 13.18 5.53
CA ALA A 45 7.37 13.15 4.33
C ALA A 45 7.98 13.94 3.15
N ASP A 46 8.74 15.00 3.46
CA ASP A 46 9.48 15.85 2.52
C ASP A 46 10.57 15.10 1.73
N ARG A 47 11.03 13.95 2.25
CA ARG A 47 12.01 13.09 1.59
C ARG A 47 11.38 12.00 0.73
N LEU A 48 10.06 11.94 0.68
CA LEU A 48 9.29 10.99 -0.08
C LEU A 48 8.54 11.71 -1.19
N THR A 49 8.05 10.98 -2.19
CA THR A 49 7.28 11.57 -3.29
C THR A 49 5.80 11.76 -2.96
N ILE A 50 5.45 11.95 -1.68
CA ILE A 50 4.05 12.07 -1.22
C ILE A 50 3.37 13.29 -1.88
N ASP A 51 4.05 14.43 -1.99
CA ASP A 51 3.47 15.61 -2.63
C ASP A 51 3.08 15.35 -4.09
N LEU A 52 3.91 14.60 -4.83
CA LEU A 52 3.59 14.20 -6.20
C LEU A 52 2.40 13.23 -6.28
N LEU A 53 2.19 12.40 -5.24
CA LEU A 53 0.98 11.57 -5.14
C LEU A 53 -0.27 12.44 -4.93
N LEU A 54 -0.18 13.46 -4.07
CA LEU A 54 -1.27 14.39 -3.81
C LEU A 54 -1.61 15.22 -5.06
N GLU A 55 -0.62 15.66 -5.83
CA GLU A 55 -0.85 16.35 -7.11
C GLU A 55 -1.58 15.45 -8.11
N ARG A 56 -1.16 14.18 -8.23
CA ARG A 56 -1.85 13.19 -9.08
C ARG A 56 -3.29 12.97 -8.62
N ALA A 57 -3.53 12.90 -7.31
CA ALA A 57 -4.87 12.75 -6.73
C ALA A 57 -5.78 13.94 -7.08
N ARG A 58 -5.26 15.17 -7.06
CA ARG A 58 -6.02 16.39 -7.39
C ARG A 58 -6.49 16.47 -8.84
N SER A 59 -5.89 15.70 -9.75
CA SER A 59 -6.35 15.65 -11.15
C SER A 59 -7.78 15.11 -11.32
N GLY A 60 -8.32 14.42 -10.31
CA GLY A 60 -9.67 13.85 -10.34
C GLY A 60 -9.79 12.55 -11.15
N VAL A 61 -8.70 12.05 -11.73
CA VAL A 61 -8.69 10.79 -12.48
C VAL A 61 -8.65 9.58 -11.55
N ILE A 62 -7.92 9.67 -10.43
CA ILE A 62 -7.77 8.57 -9.48
C ILE A 62 -9.07 8.42 -8.68
N ARG A 63 -9.53 7.17 -8.51
CA ARG A 63 -10.69 6.79 -7.68
C ARG A 63 -10.29 5.90 -6.51
N GLU A 64 -9.29 5.05 -6.72
CA GLU A 64 -8.76 4.15 -5.71
C GLU A 64 -7.24 4.29 -5.58
N VAL A 65 -6.78 4.31 -4.33
CA VAL A 65 -5.37 4.21 -3.97
C VAL A 65 -5.16 2.98 -3.10
N ILE A 66 -4.40 2.01 -3.60
CA ILE A 66 -4.03 0.79 -2.89
C ILE A 66 -2.70 1.01 -2.21
N MET A 67 -2.68 0.97 -0.88
CA MET A 67 -1.45 1.04 -0.09
C MET A 67 -0.78 -0.34 -0.06
N ALA A 68 0.31 -0.46 -0.81
CA ALA A 68 1.17 -1.63 -0.90
C ALA A 68 2.54 -1.35 -0.27
N THR A 69 2.54 -0.68 0.89
CA THR A 69 3.72 -0.55 1.75
C THR A 69 4.02 -1.86 2.46
N ASN A 70 5.28 -2.03 2.89
CA ASN A 70 5.70 -3.23 3.57
C ASN A 70 4.97 -3.39 4.92
N PRO A 71 4.67 -4.62 5.36
CA PRO A 71 4.02 -4.88 6.64
C PRO A 71 5.00 -4.74 7.81
N THR A 72 5.58 -3.55 7.95
CA THR A 72 6.41 -3.13 9.09
C THR A 72 5.78 -1.92 9.77
N LEU A 73 6.24 -1.59 10.98
CA LEU A 73 5.74 -0.43 11.73
C LEU A 73 5.85 0.87 10.92
N GLU A 74 6.98 1.08 10.24
CA GLU A 74 7.23 2.25 9.40
C GLU A 74 6.36 2.26 8.14
N GLY A 75 6.22 1.10 7.49
CA GLY A 75 5.35 0.96 6.31
C GLY A 75 3.87 1.19 6.66
N ASP A 76 3.45 0.75 7.85
CA ASP A 76 2.12 0.99 8.41
C ASP A 76 1.88 2.44 8.76
N GLY A 77 2.83 3.07 9.45
CA GLY A 77 2.77 4.50 9.77
C GLY A 77 2.70 5.35 8.50
N THR A 78 3.47 4.98 7.47
CA THR A 78 3.45 5.66 6.16
C THR A 78 2.10 5.50 5.47
N ALA A 79 1.53 4.30 5.45
CA ALA A 79 0.24 4.06 4.84
C ALA A 79 -0.90 4.79 5.58
N LEU A 80 -0.87 4.80 6.92
CA LEU A 80 -1.84 5.53 7.73
C LEU A 80 -1.76 7.04 7.49
N TYR A 81 -0.54 7.58 7.45
CA TYR A 81 -0.30 9.00 7.18
C TYR A 81 -0.86 9.42 5.82
N ILE A 82 -0.52 8.69 4.75
CA ILE A 82 -1.01 8.98 3.39
C ILE A 82 -2.53 8.81 3.31
N SER A 83 -3.10 7.79 3.96
CA SER A 83 -4.55 7.59 4.01
C SER A 83 -5.29 8.78 4.62
N GLY A 84 -4.75 9.35 5.70
CA GLY A 84 -5.30 10.56 6.33
C GLY A 84 -5.28 11.80 5.43
N LEU A 85 -4.37 11.86 4.45
CA LEU A 85 -4.31 12.95 3.47
C LEU A 85 -5.26 12.73 2.29
N LEU A 86 -5.40 11.48 1.82
CA LEU A 86 -6.18 11.15 0.62
C LEU A 86 -7.67 10.96 0.89
N THR A 87 -8.04 10.43 2.06
CA THR A 87 -9.46 10.18 2.41
C THR A 87 -10.31 11.46 2.39
N PRO A 88 -9.85 12.61 2.95
CA PRO A 88 -10.58 13.89 2.85
C PRO A 88 -10.77 14.40 1.42
N MET A 89 -9.99 13.90 0.46
CA MET A 89 -10.14 14.23 -0.97
C MET A 89 -11.22 13.39 -1.67
N GLY A 90 -11.89 12.48 -0.95
CA GLY A 90 -12.95 11.62 -1.49
C GLY A 90 -12.44 10.38 -2.22
N LEU A 91 -11.16 10.03 -2.06
CA LEU A 91 -10.56 8.82 -2.64
C LEU A 91 -10.87 7.59 -1.80
N ASN A 92 -11.12 6.46 -2.47
CA ASN A 92 -11.15 5.16 -1.80
C ASN A 92 -9.71 4.72 -1.52
N VAL A 93 -9.32 4.64 -0.26
CA VAL A 93 -7.98 4.18 0.13
C VAL A 93 -8.09 2.77 0.69
N THR A 94 -7.45 1.81 0.02
CA THR A 94 -7.42 0.40 0.41
C THR A 94 -5.99 -0.02 0.76
N ARG A 95 -5.83 -1.22 1.30
CA ARG A 95 -4.51 -1.80 1.65
C ARG A 95 -4.46 -3.25 1.19
N LEU A 96 -3.27 -3.74 0.84
CA LEU A 96 -3.06 -5.16 0.60
C LEU A 96 -3.48 -6.00 1.81
N ALA A 97 -4.15 -7.11 1.55
CA ALA A 97 -4.54 -8.07 2.57
C ALA A 97 -3.31 -8.59 3.33
N ARG A 98 -3.50 -8.90 4.61
CA ARG A 98 -2.50 -9.48 5.49
C ARG A 98 -2.99 -10.77 6.12
N GLY A 99 -2.05 -11.57 6.60
CA GLY A 99 -2.33 -12.81 7.31
C GLY A 99 -1.59 -13.99 6.73
N LEU A 100 -2.31 -15.11 6.60
CA LEU A 100 -1.74 -16.40 6.24
C LEU A 100 -1.48 -16.51 4.74
N PRO A 101 -0.28 -16.89 4.30
CA PRO A 101 -0.03 -17.17 2.90
C PRO A 101 -0.76 -18.45 2.47
N THR A 102 -1.28 -18.46 1.24
CA THR A 102 -1.91 -19.64 0.67
C THR A 102 -0.94 -20.81 0.63
N GLY A 103 -1.39 -22.00 1.06
CA GLY A 103 -0.57 -23.20 1.13
C GLY A 103 0.29 -23.31 2.40
N SER A 104 0.19 -22.37 3.33
CA SER A 104 0.81 -22.50 4.66
C SER A 104 0.00 -23.40 5.58
N VAL A 105 0.69 -24.03 6.54
CA VAL A 105 0.06 -24.73 7.66
C VAL A 105 0.04 -23.77 8.85
N LEU A 106 -1.08 -23.72 9.58
CA LEU A 106 -1.29 -22.82 10.73
C LEU A 106 -0.18 -22.92 11.79
N GLU A 107 0.41 -24.10 11.97
CA GLU A 107 1.48 -24.34 12.95
C GLU A 107 2.76 -23.54 12.69
N PHE A 108 2.97 -23.09 11.44
CA PHE A 108 4.13 -22.27 11.04
C PHE A 108 3.83 -20.78 11.02
N ALA A 109 2.59 -20.37 11.33
CA ALA A 109 2.22 -18.97 11.39
C ALA A 109 2.73 -18.33 12.68
N ASN A 110 3.33 -17.15 12.54
CA ASN A 110 3.68 -16.34 13.72
C ASN A 110 2.43 -15.64 14.27
N SER A 111 2.53 -15.14 15.52
CA SER A 111 1.42 -14.48 16.22
C SER A 111 0.88 -13.26 15.46
N GLN A 112 1.75 -12.49 14.79
CA GLN A 112 1.33 -11.33 14.01
C GLN A 112 0.50 -11.73 12.79
N MET A 113 0.93 -12.73 12.02
CA MET A 113 0.17 -13.25 10.87
C MET A 113 -1.19 -13.79 11.30
N LEU A 114 -1.26 -14.47 12.45
CA LEU A 114 -2.53 -14.97 12.99
C LEU A 114 -3.44 -13.81 13.42
N SER A 115 -2.90 -12.79 14.08
CA SER A 115 -3.66 -11.58 14.44
C SER A 115 -4.24 -10.90 13.21
N ASP A 116 -3.39 -10.62 12.22
CA ASP A 116 -3.78 -9.99 10.96
C ASP A 116 -4.86 -10.80 10.22
N ALA A 117 -4.73 -12.13 10.19
CA ALA A 117 -5.71 -13.01 9.56
C ALA A 117 -7.06 -13.02 10.30
N LEU A 118 -7.03 -13.00 11.63
CA LEU A 118 -8.25 -12.97 12.46
C LEU A 118 -8.96 -11.62 12.37
N GLU A 119 -8.22 -10.51 12.33
CA GLU A 119 -8.77 -9.17 12.12
C GLU A 119 -9.36 -9.02 10.71
N GLY A 120 -8.67 -9.54 9.69
CA GLY A 120 -9.09 -9.52 8.29
C GLY A 120 -10.13 -10.58 7.90
N ARG A 121 -10.74 -11.30 8.86
CA ARG A 121 -11.69 -12.39 8.55
C ARG A 121 -12.92 -11.86 7.80
N GLY A 122 -13.30 -12.55 6.73
CA GLY A 122 -14.48 -12.25 5.92
C GLY A 122 -15.60 -13.29 6.09
N SER A 123 -16.83 -12.94 5.69
CA SER A 123 -17.92 -13.89 5.48
C SER A 123 -17.72 -14.67 4.17
N PHE A 124 -18.24 -15.89 4.11
CA PHE A 124 -18.33 -16.68 2.88
C PHE A 124 -19.52 -16.27 2.02
#